data_AF-A0A1V0RUB2-F1
#
_entry.id   AF-A0A1V0RUB2-F1
#
_cell.length_a   1.000
_cell.length_b   1.000
_cell.length_c   1.000
_cell.angle_alpha   90.00
_cell.angle_beta   90.00
_cell.angle_gamma   90.00
#
_symmetry.space_group_name_H-M   'P 1'
#
loop_
_entity.id
_entity.type
_entity.pdbx_description
1 polymer ?
#
loop_
_entity_poly.entity_id
_entity_poly.type
_entity_poly.pdbx_seq_one_letter_code
_entity_poly.pdbx_strand_id
1 'polypeptide(L)'
;MDAWERVREVLAGHGFTLVPGSGRDRYQGQVKVGTVSVSLEIEITDYDFLDMPKIRVLKRGALPRRLTAHIVSDGSLCYADKATFLLDRYQPDRSVASCLEQACTTLNALLHGNPSAAYMAELAAYWSATPYCLVDKQSGLTRCVFGVCAFQNGPQILIAGKSEERLQAWTKKAGGTFTKTFEAPVVHAIDAIRPPSSGTLTLKGATDWLQPQTGSARSLVDLAIGTAKDRPVLLIAASNAIIGFRAEKTTLIKKSEQGGFRVSALPGVWKKEAGRARLETFHCVPASQDEITARNLDRAAPLTGKRLAMIGCGTIGGYLARALVQLGAGHGAELLLIDHDDLKPENLGRHILGARHLWRNKAVALADQIGSDFPDAKREAVAAQAQGTFDRLAGYDLVIDATGDEQFSEALNGFALTRIGGAEPFSPTLFTMLFGNGLAAQSYLARWEKGRACYRCLKPRFEGEWRFNPLKPEARETGIAIRPCAQGSFIPYAVPASMQAAALAATHASEVFLDRYDYDLRTVQVVPSATVQVPFKNVERAKNCPACST
;
A
#
# COMPACT_ATOMS: atom_id res chain seq x y z
N MET A 1 -21.18 35.70 16.60
CA MET A 1 -22.11 35.04 15.67
C MET A 1 -21.77 33.57 15.70
N ASP A 2 -22.74 32.73 16.05
CA ASP A 2 -22.54 31.28 16.16
C ASP A 2 -22.26 30.67 14.77
N ALA A 3 -21.59 29.52 14.71
CA ALA A 3 -21.23 28.85 13.45
C ALA A 3 -22.46 28.62 12.55
N TRP A 4 -23.56 28.22 13.20
CA TRP A 4 -24.87 28.04 12.57
C TRP A 4 -25.42 29.33 11.95
N GLU A 5 -25.32 30.47 12.64
CA GLU A 5 -25.85 31.75 12.15
C GLU A 5 -25.09 32.20 10.90
N ARG A 6 -23.77 32.10 10.92
CA ARG A 6 -22.89 32.45 9.79
C ARG A 6 -23.21 31.60 8.55
N VAL A 7 -23.40 30.29 8.76
CA VAL A 7 -23.77 29.36 7.69
C VAL A 7 -25.17 29.62 7.16
N ARG A 8 -26.13 29.91 8.03
CA ARG A 8 -27.48 30.29 7.62
C ARG A 8 -27.45 31.55 6.75
N GLU A 9 -26.68 32.57 7.14
CA GLU A 9 -26.54 33.81 6.38
C GLU A 9 -25.89 33.57 5.01
N VAL A 10 -24.80 32.79 4.94
CA VAL A 10 -24.13 32.53 3.64
C VAL A 10 -25.02 31.72 2.71
N LEU A 11 -25.76 30.72 3.23
CA LEU A 11 -26.67 29.91 2.43
C LEU A 11 -27.89 30.73 1.97
N ALA A 12 -28.44 31.58 2.83
CA ALA A 12 -29.49 32.52 2.44
C ALA A 12 -29.03 33.46 1.32
N GLY A 13 -27.78 33.94 1.37
CA GLY A 13 -27.16 34.72 0.30
C GLY A 13 -27.05 33.97 -1.05
N HIS A 14 -26.97 32.64 -1.02
CA HIS A 14 -27.00 31.77 -2.20
C HIS A 14 -28.42 31.32 -2.60
N GLY A 15 -29.47 31.87 -1.97
CA GLY A 15 -30.86 31.52 -2.27
C GLY A 15 -31.32 30.18 -1.68
N PHE A 16 -30.62 29.66 -0.66
CA PHE A 16 -31.02 28.48 0.07
C PHE A 16 -31.81 28.86 1.33
N THR A 17 -32.93 28.16 1.57
CA THR A 17 -33.78 28.37 2.75
C THR A 17 -33.76 27.17 3.67
N LEU A 18 -33.78 27.41 4.97
CA LEU A 18 -33.81 26.35 5.99
C LEU A 18 -35.11 25.54 5.86
N VAL A 19 -35.01 24.21 5.87
CA VAL A 19 -36.14 23.29 5.86
C VAL A 19 -36.67 23.13 7.29
N PRO A 20 -37.89 23.60 7.61
CA PRO A 20 -38.42 23.55 8.97
C PRO A 20 -38.72 22.10 9.42
N GLY A 21 -38.64 21.84 10.73
CA GLY A 21 -39.10 20.58 11.34
C GLY A 21 -38.21 19.35 11.07
N SER A 22 -37.00 19.57 10.55
CA SER A 22 -36.11 18.51 10.07
C SER A 22 -35.23 17.89 11.17
N GLY A 23 -35.09 18.54 12.32
CA GLY A 23 -34.19 18.14 13.41
C GLY A 23 -32.68 18.21 13.05
N ARG A 24 -32.35 18.67 11.85
CA ARG A 24 -31.01 18.83 11.29
C ARG A 24 -30.92 20.14 10.50
N ASP A 25 -29.71 20.64 10.31
CA ASP A 25 -29.46 21.82 9.49
C ASP A 25 -29.51 21.45 8.01
N ARG A 26 -30.72 21.49 7.47
CA ARG A 26 -31.03 21.21 6.07
C ARG A 26 -31.51 22.46 5.38
N TYR A 27 -30.91 22.79 4.24
CA TYR A 27 -31.28 23.95 3.44
C TYR A 27 -31.57 23.53 2.02
N GLN A 28 -32.59 24.14 1.40
CA GLN A 28 -32.97 23.85 0.03
C GLN A 28 -32.93 25.11 -0.83
N GLY A 29 -32.41 24.98 -2.03
CA GLY A 29 -32.22 26.09 -2.96
C GLY A 29 -32.18 25.63 -4.40
N GLN A 30 -32.14 26.59 -5.31
CA GLN A 30 -31.92 26.33 -6.73
C GLN A 30 -30.62 26.99 -7.18
N VAL A 31 -29.79 26.21 -7.87
CA VAL A 31 -28.58 26.71 -8.51
C VAL A 31 -28.74 26.66 -10.02
N LYS A 32 -28.26 27.69 -10.73
CA LYS A 32 -28.20 27.70 -12.18
C LYS A 32 -26.88 27.09 -12.64
N VAL A 33 -26.95 26.09 -13.51
CA VAL A 33 -25.79 25.40 -14.09
C VAL A 33 -25.89 25.46 -15.61
N GLY A 34 -25.26 26.49 -16.20
CA GLY A 34 -25.47 26.85 -17.60
C GLY A 34 -26.93 27.29 -17.83
N THR A 35 -27.64 26.60 -18.73
CA THR A 35 -29.07 26.86 -19.04
C THR A 35 -30.05 26.07 -18.16
N VAL A 36 -29.57 25.16 -17.32
CA VAL A 36 -30.41 24.26 -16.50
C VAL A 36 -30.46 24.75 -15.06
N SER A 37 -31.66 24.83 -14.48
CA SER A 37 -31.83 25.07 -13.04
C SER A 37 -31.93 23.74 -12.29
N VAL A 38 -31.08 23.55 -11.26
CA VAL A 38 -31.01 22.32 -10.47
C VAL A 38 -31.43 22.61 -9.04
N SER A 39 -32.42 21.87 -8.52
CA SER A 39 -32.84 21.96 -7.12
C SER A 39 -31.96 21.08 -6.23
N LEU A 40 -31.30 21.71 -5.26
CA LEU A 40 -30.39 21.06 -4.31
C LEU A 40 -30.89 21.16 -2.88
N GLU A 41 -30.54 20.16 -2.08
CA GLU A 41 -30.62 20.19 -0.62
C GLU A 41 -29.19 20.05 -0.08
N ILE A 42 -28.79 20.91 0.85
CA ILE A 42 -27.56 20.75 1.62
C ILE A 42 -27.90 20.39 3.05
N GLU A 43 -27.36 19.28 3.53
CA GLU A 43 -27.45 18.82 4.92
C GLU A 43 -26.09 18.95 5.58
N ILE A 44 -26.03 19.72 6.65
CA ILE A 44 -24.84 19.89 7.48
C ILE A 44 -25.03 19.02 8.72
N THR A 45 -24.21 17.99 8.84
CA THR A 45 -24.27 17.00 9.93
C THR A 45 -23.49 17.44 11.15
N ASP A 46 -22.39 18.16 10.94
CA ASP A 46 -21.52 18.72 11.95
C ASP A 46 -20.78 19.96 11.40
N TYR A 47 -20.47 20.91 12.27
CA TYR A 47 -19.74 22.15 11.93
C TYR A 47 -18.23 22.02 12.12
N ASP A 48 -17.77 20.86 12.58
CA ASP A 48 -16.35 20.52 12.63
C ASP A 48 -15.87 19.94 11.27
N PHE A 49 -16.82 19.66 10.37
CA PHE A 49 -16.61 19.10 9.04
C PHE A 49 -15.82 17.79 9.06
N LEU A 50 -16.02 16.98 10.10
CA LEU A 50 -15.54 15.60 10.13
C LEU A 50 -16.22 14.78 9.04
N ASP A 51 -17.46 15.12 8.70
CA ASP A 51 -18.13 14.72 7.48
C ASP A 51 -18.44 15.93 6.60
N MET A 52 -18.20 15.79 5.29
CA MET A 52 -18.53 16.85 4.35
C MET A 52 -20.05 17.07 4.30
N PRO A 53 -20.52 18.32 4.14
CA PRO A 53 -21.93 18.61 3.91
C PRO A 53 -22.49 17.77 2.77
N LYS A 54 -23.61 17.09 3.00
CA LYS A 54 -24.26 16.24 2.01
C LYS A 54 -25.12 17.09 1.10
N ILE A 55 -24.76 17.16 -0.18
CA ILE A 55 -25.51 17.92 -1.18
C ILE A 55 -26.33 16.95 -2.02
N ARG A 56 -27.67 16.94 -1.88
CA ARG A 56 -28.59 16.06 -2.62
C ARG A 56 -29.28 16.78 -3.75
N VAL A 57 -29.57 16.04 -4.82
CA VAL A 57 -30.35 16.54 -5.95
C VAL A 57 -31.80 16.07 -5.85
N LEU A 58 -32.73 17.01 -5.73
CA LEU A 58 -34.14 16.72 -5.37
C LEU A 58 -35.02 16.32 -6.57
N LYS A 59 -34.86 16.94 -7.74
CA LYS A 59 -35.69 16.71 -8.94
C LYS A 59 -34.95 15.92 -10.03
N ARG A 60 -34.59 14.67 -9.72
CA ARG A 60 -33.72 13.84 -10.58
C ARG A 60 -34.29 13.54 -11.98
N GLY A 61 -35.61 13.44 -12.11
CA GLY A 61 -36.27 13.11 -13.38
C GLY A 61 -36.12 14.17 -14.48
N ALA A 62 -35.74 15.40 -14.13
CA ALA A 62 -35.53 16.49 -15.08
C ALA A 62 -34.07 16.62 -15.55
N LEU A 63 -33.16 15.81 -15.01
CA LEU A 63 -31.72 15.91 -15.29
C LEU A 63 -31.31 14.92 -16.38
N PRO A 64 -30.32 15.27 -17.22
CA PRO A 64 -29.74 14.33 -18.17
C PRO A 64 -29.25 13.06 -17.46
N ARG A 65 -29.48 11.90 -18.07
CA ARG A 65 -29.09 10.59 -17.50
C ARG A 65 -27.59 10.46 -17.17
N ARG A 66 -26.72 11.34 -17.70
CA ARG A 66 -25.30 11.40 -17.35
C ARG A 66 -25.04 11.83 -15.89
N LEU A 67 -25.97 12.56 -15.27
CA LEU A 67 -25.80 13.07 -13.92
C LEU A 67 -25.95 12.00 -12.83
N THR A 68 -26.58 10.85 -13.12
CA THR A 68 -26.87 9.82 -12.11
C THR A 68 -25.64 9.12 -11.55
N ALA A 69 -24.49 9.26 -12.20
CA ALA A 69 -23.30 8.50 -11.84
C ALA A 69 -22.39 9.19 -10.80
N HIS A 70 -22.61 10.46 -10.44
CA HIS A 70 -22.06 11.06 -9.20
C HIS A 70 -23.09 11.11 -8.08
N ILE A 71 -24.29 10.57 -8.31
CA ILE A 71 -25.33 10.52 -7.29
C ILE A 71 -25.24 9.17 -6.61
N VAL A 72 -24.74 9.13 -5.38
CA VAL A 72 -24.70 7.91 -4.57
C VAL A 72 -26.12 7.43 -4.23
N SER A 73 -26.24 6.20 -3.72
CA SER A 73 -27.53 5.53 -3.47
C SER A 73 -28.50 6.34 -2.59
N ASP A 74 -27.98 7.15 -1.66
CA ASP A 74 -28.76 8.04 -0.79
C ASP A 74 -29.20 9.36 -1.45
N GLY A 75 -28.77 9.61 -2.69
CA GLY A 75 -29.10 10.81 -3.44
C GLY A 75 -28.14 11.97 -3.36
N SER A 76 -27.07 11.84 -2.58
CA SER A 76 -26.05 12.88 -2.50
C SER A 76 -25.13 12.87 -3.72
N LEU A 77 -24.69 14.06 -4.11
CA LEU A 77 -23.71 14.32 -5.14
C LEU A 77 -22.32 14.11 -4.55
N CYS A 78 -21.51 13.26 -5.17
CA CYS A 78 -20.08 13.21 -4.95
C CYS A 78 -19.44 14.39 -5.70
N TYR A 79 -19.19 15.50 -4.99
CA TYR A 79 -18.63 16.73 -5.57
C TYR A 79 -17.14 16.94 -5.29
N ALA A 80 -16.58 16.21 -4.34
CA ALA A 80 -15.20 16.34 -3.93
C ALA A 80 -14.69 15.06 -3.25
N ASP A 81 -13.38 14.86 -3.30
CA ASP A 81 -12.70 13.82 -2.52
C ASP A 81 -12.44 14.35 -1.11
N LYS A 82 -12.99 13.66 -0.10
CA LYS A 82 -12.84 13.99 1.34
C LYS A 82 -11.38 14.13 1.78
N ALA A 83 -10.45 13.43 1.13
CA ALA A 83 -9.03 13.47 1.46
C ALA A 83 -8.31 14.73 0.96
N THR A 84 -8.83 15.39 -0.08
CA THR A 84 -8.17 16.54 -0.72
C THR A 84 -8.94 17.85 -0.54
N PHE A 85 -10.25 17.77 -0.30
CA PHE A 85 -11.12 18.93 -0.11
C PHE A 85 -11.23 19.29 1.38
N LEU A 86 -10.34 20.18 1.82
CA LEU A 86 -10.21 20.56 3.23
C LEU A 86 -11.19 21.69 3.58
N LEU A 87 -11.87 21.53 4.72
CA LEU A 87 -12.83 22.50 5.25
C LEU A 87 -12.32 23.05 6.59
N ASP A 88 -12.43 24.36 6.78
CA ASP A 88 -12.03 25.04 8.01
C ASP A 88 -13.24 25.17 8.94
N ARG A 89 -13.17 24.49 10.09
CA ARG A 89 -14.20 24.57 11.16
C ARG A 89 -14.36 25.99 11.73
N TYR A 90 -13.33 26.83 11.66
CA TYR A 90 -13.35 28.20 12.17
C TYR A 90 -13.92 29.21 11.15
N GLN A 91 -14.07 28.78 9.89
CA GLN A 91 -14.71 29.53 8.81
C GLN A 91 -15.84 28.69 8.16
N PRO A 92 -16.86 28.29 8.95
CA PRO A 92 -17.88 27.34 8.49
C PRO A 92 -18.74 27.89 7.35
N ASP A 93 -18.97 29.20 7.34
CA ASP A 93 -19.56 29.95 6.24
C ASP A 93 -18.79 29.76 4.92
N ARG A 94 -17.48 30.00 4.93
CA ARG A 94 -16.64 29.84 3.74
C ARG A 94 -16.53 28.38 3.32
N SER A 95 -16.41 27.46 4.28
CA SER A 95 -16.34 26.02 4.04
C SER A 95 -17.61 25.51 3.35
N VAL A 96 -18.79 25.88 3.86
CA VAL A 96 -20.08 25.50 3.27
C VAL A 96 -20.27 26.16 1.90
N ALA A 97 -19.89 27.42 1.73
CA ALA A 97 -19.93 28.09 0.42
C ALA A 97 -19.01 27.38 -0.60
N SER A 98 -17.80 27.01 -0.21
CA SER A 98 -16.87 26.28 -1.07
C SER A 98 -17.42 24.90 -1.47
N CYS A 99 -18.07 24.18 -0.54
CA CYS A 99 -18.78 22.93 -0.87
C CYS A 99 -19.83 23.14 -1.96
N LEU A 100 -20.61 24.22 -1.84
CA LEU A 100 -21.65 24.57 -2.81
C LEU A 100 -21.05 24.96 -4.17
N GLU A 101 -19.99 25.76 -4.20
CA GLU A 101 -19.27 26.13 -5.42
C GLU A 101 -18.68 24.91 -6.13
N GLN A 102 -18.06 24.00 -5.36
CA GLN A 102 -17.48 22.77 -5.89
C GLN A 102 -18.57 21.81 -6.41
N ALA A 103 -19.72 21.72 -5.73
CA ALA A 103 -20.89 21.00 -6.23
C ALA A 103 -21.42 21.60 -7.54
N CYS A 104 -21.54 22.91 -7.63
CA CYS A 104 -21.92 23.60 -8.87
C CYS A 104 -20.92 23.33 -10.00
N THR A 105 -19.61 23.37 -9.71
CA THR A 105 -18.55 23.05 -10.68
C THR A 105 -18.66 21.62 -11.19
N THR A 106 -18.90 20.67 -10.28
CA THR A 106 -19.11 19.25 -10.61
C THR A 106 -20.36 19.07 -11.48
N LEU A 107 -21.49 19.68 -11.10
CA LEU A 107 -22.72 19.65 -11.90
C LEU A 107 -22.52 20.25 -13.29
N ASN A 108 -21.74 21.33 -13.41
CA ASN A 108 -21.45 21.98 -14.68
C ASN A 108 -20.64 21.07 -15.60
N ALA A 109 -19.60 20.44 -15.06
CA ALA A 109 -18.80 19.46 -15.78
C ALA A 109 -19.64 18.25 -16.23
N LEU A 110 -20.57 17.77 -15.39
CA LEU A 110 -21.42 16.63 -15.72
C LEU A 110 -22.51 16.95 -16.77
N LEU A 111 -23.03 18.17 -16.76
CA LEU A 111 -24.09 18.59 -17.70
C LEU A 111 -23.54 18.97 -19.07
N HIS A 112 -22.37 19.63 -19.12
CA HIS A 112 -21.87 20.28 -20.33
C HIS A 112 -20.49 19.79 -20.78
N GLY A 113 -19.79 19.00 -19.97
CA GLY A 113 -18.46 18.49 -20.27
C GLY A 113 -18.42 17.08 -20.88
N ASN A 114 -17.29 16.73 -21.48
CA ASN A 114 -16.90 15.33 -21.59
C ASN A 114 -16.61 14.79 -20.17
N PRO A 115 -16.97 13.53 -19.86
CA PRO A 115 -16.65 12.94 -18.57
C PRO A 115 -15.17 13.15 -18.24
N SER A 116 -14.89 13.81 -17.12
CA SER A 116 -13.53 14.11 -16.69
C SER A 116 -12.77 12.81 -16.37
N ALA A 117 -11.43 12.87 -16.38
CA ALA A 117 -10.60 11.73 -15.96
C ALA A 117 -10.97 11.23 -14.54
N ALA A 118 -11.40 12.15 -13.66
CA ALA A 118 -11.89 11.83 -12.32
C ALA A 118 -13.16 10.96 -12.34
N TYR A 119 -14.11 11.24 -13.23
CA TYR A 119 -15.32 10.41 -13.39
C TYR A 119 -14.99 8.98 -13.86
N MET A 120 -13.98 8.84 -14.72
CA MET A 120 -13.51 7.53 -15.15
C MET A 120 -12.80 6.80 -14.01
N ALA A 121 -12.05 7.49 -13.14
CA ALA A 121 -11.33 6.88 -12.02
C ALA A 121 -12.25 6.28 -10.95
N GLU A 122 -13.46 6.82 -10.78
CA GLU A 122 -14.41 6.37 -9.74
C GLU A 122 -15.37 5.26 -10.21
N LEU A 123 -15.27 4.80 -11.47
CA LEU A 123 -16.19 3.81 -12.05
C LEU A 123 -16.37 2.58 -11.15
N ALA A 124 -15.31 2.07 -10.55
CA ALA A 124 -15.36 0.88 -9.69
C ALA A 124 -16.28 1.07 -8.47
N ALA A 125 -16.23 2.26 -7.85
CA ALA A 125 -17.02 2.59 -6.67
C ALA A 125 -18.52 2.66 -6.96
N TYR A 126 -18.90 3.20 -8.13
CA TYR A 126 -20.29 3.23 -8.57
C TYR A 126 -20.78 1.87 -9.09
N TRP A 127 -19.88 1.05 -9.65
CA TRP A 127 -20.24 -0.24 -10.22
C TRP A 127 -20.64 -1.27 -9.15
N SER A 128 -19.92 -1.32 -8.03
CA SER A 128 -20.23 -2.23 -6.92
C SER A 128 -19.58 -1.83 -5.61
N ALA A 129 -20.29 -2.08 -4.50
CA ALA A 129 -19.76 -1.97 -3.14
C ALA A 129 -19.00 -3.23 -2.68
N THR A 130 -18.89 -4.27 -3.50
CA THR A 130 -18.23 -5.54 -3.15
C THR A 130 -16.83 -5.64 -3.77
N PRO A 131 -15.76 -5.35 -3.02
CA PRO A 131 -14.38 -5.43 -3.51
C PRO A 131 -13.83 -6.85 -3.41
N TYR A 132 -13.12 -7.29 -4.44
CA TYR A 132 -12.22 -8.45 -4.40
C TYR A 132 -10.77 -7.97 -4.46
N CYS A 133 -9.92 -8.44 -3.56
CA CYS A 133 -8.48 -8.18 -3.63
C CYS A 133 -7.88 -9.02 -4.77
N LEU A 134 -7.43 -8.37 -5.84
CA LEU A 134 -6.77 -9.04 -6.96
C LEU A 134 -5.28 -9.20 -6.68
N VAL A 135 -4.85 -10.41 -6.30
CA VAL A 135 -3.49 -10.67 -5.82
C VAL A 135 -2.45 -10.84 -6.95
N ASP A 136 -2.90 -10.91 -8.20
CA ASP A 136 -2.03 -10.96 -9.38
C ASP A 136 -2.15 -9.65 -10.18
N LYS A 137 -1.17 -9.34 -11.02
CA LYS A 137 -1.29 -8.19 -11.93
C LYS A 137 -2.46 -8.40 -12.89
N GLN A 138 -3.22 -7.35 -13.16
CA GLN A 138 -4.30 -7.40 -14.13
C GLN A 138 -3.80 -7.70 -15.55
N SER A 139 -2.62 -7.18 -15.91
CA SER A 139 -2.02 -7.32 -17.23
C SER A 139 -1.82 -8.80 -17.60
N GLY A 140 -2.39 -9.22 -18.73
CA GLY A 140 -2.23 -10.58 -19.25
C GLY A 140 -3.17 -11.63 -18.64
N LEU A 141 -4.07 -11.26 -17.72
CA LEU A 141 -5.12 -12.18 -17.25
C LEU A 141 -6.12 -12.45 -18.37
N THR A 142 -6.32 -13.72 -18.71
CA THR A 142 -7.42 -14.16 -19.61
C THR A 142 -8.55 -14.82 -18.84
N ARG A 143 -8.28 -15.22 -17.59
CA ARG A 143 -9.21 -15.83 -16.65
C ARG A 143 -8.82 -15.43 -15.23
N CYS A 144 -9.81 -15.36 -14.35
CA CYS A 144 -9.63 -15.06 -12.94
C CYS A 144 -10.50 -16.00 -12.09
N VAL A 145 -9.92 -16.52 -11.01
CA VAL A 145 -10.58 -17.33 -9.98
C VAL A 145 -10.95 -16.41 -8.83
N PHE A 146 -12.16 -16.59 -8.29
CA PHE A 146 -12.69 -15.80 -7.20
C PHE A 146 -13.04 -16.71 -6.03
N GLY A 147 -12.78 -16.25 -4.81
CA GLY A 147 -13.11 -17.00 -3.62
C GLY A 147 -13.05 -16.19 -2.34
N VAL A 148 -13.33 -16.88 -1.25
CA VAL A 148 -13.31 -16.35 0.11
C VAL A 148 -12.04 -16.83 0.80
N CYS A 149 -11.33 -15.91 1.44
CA CYS A 149 -10.23 -16.20 2.34
C CYS A 149 -10.70 -15.97 3.78
N ALA A 150 -10.67 -17.02 4.59
CA ALA A 150 -11.04 -16.99 6.00
C ALA A 150 -9.81 -17.14 6.90
N PHE A 151 -9.62 -16.19 7.81
CA PHE A 151 -8.57 -16.23 8.84
C PHE A 151 -9.14 -16.76 10.15
N GLN A 152 -8.33 -17.44 10.97
CA GLN A 152 -8.78 -17.99 12.24
C GLN A 152 -9.36 -16.94 13.20
N ASN A 153 -8.75 -15.74 13.25
CA ASN A 153 -9.13 -14.64 14.14
C ASN A 153 -9.26 -13.32 13.37
N GLY A 154 -9.91 -13.33 12.20
CA GLY A 154 -10.02 -12.14 11.35
C GLY A 154 -11.25 -12.13 10.45
N PRO A 155 -11.50 -11.02 9.73
CA PRO A 155 -12.63 -10.93 8.81
C PRO A 155 -12.45 -11.91 7.65
N GLN A 156 -13.56 -12.37 7.08
CA GLN A 156 -13.52 -13.00 5.77
C GLN A 156 -13.27 -11.92 4.72
N ILE A 157 -12.33 -12.17 3.82
CA ILE A 157 -12.05 -11.28 2.69
C ILE A 157 -12.33 -11.99 1.38
N LEU A 158 -12.70 -11.21 0.37
CA LEU A 158 -12.90 -11.69 -0.98
C LEU A 158 -11.61 -11.50 -1.77
N ILE A 159 -11.11 -12.56 -2.39
CA ILE A 159 -9.87 -12.52 -3.17
C ILE A 159 -10.08 -13.06 -4.59
N ALA A 160 -9.28 -12.54 -5.51
CA ALA A 160 -9.27 -12.93 -6.90
C ALA A 160 -7.83 -13.11 -7.41
N GLY A 161 -7.61 -14.04 -8.34
CA GLY A 161 -6.27 -14.31 -8.87
C GLY A 161 -6.28 -15.27 -10.06
N LYS A 162 -5.10 -15.56 -10.62
CA LYS A 162 -4.97 -16.29 -11.90
C LYS A 162 -5.36 -17.77 -11.84
N SER A 163 -5.24 -18.42 -10.68
CA SER A 163 -5.58 -19.84 -10.50
C SER A 163 -5.96 -20.16 -9.06
N GLU A 164 -6.60 -21.30 -8.86
CA GLU A 164 -7.00 -21.77 -7.53
C GLU A 164 -5.79 -22.13 -6.67
N GLU A 165 -4.79 -22.81 -7.24
CA GLU A 165 -3.55 -23.20 -6.55
C GLU A 165 -2.77 -21.97 -6.08
N ARG A 166 -2.76 -20.92 -6.90
CA ARG A 166 -2.15 -19.63 -6.59
C ARG A 166 -2.80 -18.98 -5.37
N LEU A 167 -4.14 -18.94 -5.32
CA LEU A 167 -4.90 -18.37 -4.22
C LEU A 167 -4.76 -19.20 -2.95
N GLN A 168 -4.81 -20.53 -3.05
CA GLN A 168 -4.55 -21.44 -1.94
C GLN A 168 -3.15 -21.22 -1.34
N ALA A 169 -2.11 -21.11 -2.18
CA ALA A 169 -0.75 -20.86 -1.72
C ALA A 169 -0.60 -19.49 -1.05
N TRP A 170 -1.21 -18.44 -1.63
CA TRP A 170 -1.21 -17.09 -1.05
C TRP A 170 -1.90 -17.08 0.32
N THR A 171 -3.11 -17.62 0.40
CA THR A 171 -3.91 -17.68 1.62
C THR A 171 -3.26 -18.54 2.71
N LYS A 172 -2.64 -19.67 2.33
CA LYS A 172 -1.90 -20.51 3.28
C LYS A 172 -0.75 -19.74 3.93
N LYS A 173 0.03 -18.99 3.14
CA LYS A 173 1.11 -18.14 3.66
C LYS A 173 0.57 -17.04 4.57
N ALA A 174 -0.55 -16.41 4.20
CA ALA A 174 -1.24 -15.41 5.01
C ALA A 174 -1.89 -15.97 6.31
N GLY A 175 -1.82 -17.28 6.56
CA GLY A 175 -2.41 -17.90 7.75
C GLY A 175 -3.92 -18.11 7.67
N GLY A 176 -4.49 -18.21 6.47
CA GLY A 176 -5.91 -18.43 6.24
C GLY A 176 -6.24 -19.73 5.49
N THR A 177 -7.52 -19.91 5.19
CA THR A 177 -8.06 -20.98 4.34
C THR A 177 -8.82 -20.39 3.15
N PHE A 178 -8.63 -20.97 1.97
CA PHE A 178 -9.24 -20.50 0.73
C PHE A 178 -10.37 -21.42 0.30
N THR A 179 -11.53 -20.82 0.00
CA THR A 179 -12.69 -21.50 -0.59
C THR A 179 -13.04 -20.83 -1.90
N LYS A 180 -12.93 -21.58 -3.01
CA LYS A 180 -13.32 -21.11 -4.33
C LYS A 180 -14.84 -20.92 -4.43
N THR A 181 -15.24 -19.82 -5.07
CA THR A 181 -16.65 -19.51 -5.31
C THR A 181 -17.00 -19.63 -6.79
N PHE A 182 -16.24 -18.98 -7.68
CA PHE A 182 -16.47 -19.02 -9.12
C PHE A 182 -15.22 -18.62 -9.90
N GLU A 183 -15.30 -18.68 -11.23
CA GLU A 183 -14.24 -18.23 -12.13
C GLU A 183 -14.86 -17.39 -13.24
N ALA A 184 -14.17 -16.34 -13.68
CA ALA A 184 -14.61 -15.48 -14.75
C ALA A 184 -13.56 -15.39 -15.86
N PRO A 185 -13.96 -15.38 -17.15
CA PRO A 185 -13.09 -14.90 -18.22
C PRO A 185 -12.79 -13.41 -18.00
N VAL A 186 -11.61 -12.99 -18.46
CA VAL A 186 -11.16 -11.60 -18.39
C VAL A 186 -11.05 -11.06 -19.80
N VAL A 187 -11.66 -9.89 -20.03
CA VAL A 187 -11.53 -9.13 -21.27
C VAL A 187 -10.86 -7.80 -20.95
N HIS A 188 -9.85 -7.45 -21.73
CA HIS A 188 -9.16 -6.17 -21.59
C HIS A 188 -9.89 -5.09 -22.39
N ALA A 189 -10.17 -3.97 -21.74
CA ALA A 189 -10.63 -2.77 -22.43
C ALA A 189 -9.51 -2.19 -23.30
N ILE A 190 -9.89 -1.45 -24.35
CA ILE A 190 -8.92 -0.79 -25.24
C ILE A 190 -8.18 0.32 -24.46
N ASP A 191 -8.91 1.00 -23.58
CA ASP A 191 -8.44 2.09 -22.72
C ASP A 191 -9.37 2.20 -21.49
N ALA A 192 -9.39 3.34 -20.82
CA ALA A 192 -10.29 3.63 -19.72
C ALA A 192 -11.77 3.40 -20.10
N ILE A 193 -12.49 2.69 -19.24
CA ILE A 193 -13.92 2.45 -19.42
C ILE A 193 -14.68 3.73 -19.11
N ARG A 194 -15.50 4.17 -20.06
CA ARG A 194 -16.46 5.25 -19.90
C ARG A 194 -17.70 4.73 -19.19
N PRO A 195 -18.10 5.32 -18.05
CA PRO A 195 -19.28 4.89 -17.33
C PRO A 195 -20.56 4.97 -18.17
N PRO A 196 -21.58 4.16 -17.89
CA PRO A 196 -22.78 4.05 -18.72
C PRO A 196 -23.67 5.29 -18.61
N SER A 197 -24.35 5.63 -19.71
CA SER A 197 -25.34 6.73 -19.73
C SER A 197 -26.73 6.30 -19.22
N SER A 198 -27.03 5.00 -19.18
CA SER A 198 -28.15 4.35 -18.46
C SER A 198 -28.20 2.84 -18.78
N GLY A 199 -28.93 2.06 -17.98
CA GLY A 199 -29.42 0.74 -18.44
C GLY A 199 -28.43 -0.42 -18.40
N THR A 200 -27.55 -0.50 -17.39
CA THR A 200 -26.57 -1.60 -17.25
C THR A 200 -26.96 -2.70 -16.27
N LEU A 201 -28.16 -2.67 -15.71
CA LEU A 201 -28.59 -3.62 -14.68
C LEU A 201 -28.92 -5.03 -15.20
N THR A 202 -28.83 -5.24 -16.52
CA THR A 202 -29.12 -6.54 -17.15
C THR A 202 -27.93 -7.05 -17.93
N LEU A 203 -27.86 -8.38 -18.13
CA LEU A 203 -26.79 -9.03 -18.88
C LEU A 203 -26.60 -8.41 -20.28
N LYS A 204 -27.69 -8.19 -21.02
CA LYS A 204 -27.64 -7.54 -22.34
C LYS A 204 -27.21 -6.07 -22.22
N GLY A 205 -27.75 -5.33 -21.25
CA GLY A 205 -27.43 -3.92 -21.07
C GLY A 205 -25.95 -3.67 -20.75
N ALA A 206 -25.37 -4.45 -19.85
CA ALA A 206 -23.95 -4.34 -19.50
C ALA A 206 -23.03 -4.77 -20.66
N THR A 207 -23.35 -5.87 -21.33
CA THR A 207 -22.53 -6.37 -22.45
C THR A 207 -22.58 -5.45 -23.66
N ASP A 208 -23.75 -4.90 -24.02
CA ASP A 208 -23.88 -3.90 -25.10
C ASP A 208 -23.10 -2.61 -24.80
N TRP A 209 -23.09 -2.16 -23.54
CA TRP A 209 -22.33 -0.99 -23.10
C TRP A 209 -20.81 -1.21 -23.15
N LEU A 210 -20.34 -2.40 -22.74
CA LEU A 210 -18.90 -2.71 -22.67
C LEU A 210 -18.33 -3.10 -24.02
N GLN A 211 -19.11 -3.75 -24.90
CA GLN A 211 -18.64 -4.27 -26.19
C GLN A 211 -17.80 -3.27 -26.99
N PRO A 212 -18.25 -2.02 -27.28
CA PRO A 212 -17.50 -1.07 -28.09
C PRO A 212 -16.24 -0.52 -27.40
N GLN A 213 -16.12 -0.71 -26.09
CA GLN A 213 -14.99 -0.24 -25.27
C GLN A 213 -13.93 -1.33 -25.06
N THR A 214 -14.26 -2.55 -25.48
CA THR A 214 -13.35 -3.70 -25.49
C THR A 214 -12.82 -3.93 -26.90
N GLY A 215 -11.56 -4.34 -27.02
CA GLY A 215 -10.99 -4.76 -28.30
C GLY A 215 -11.45 -6.16 -28.73
N SER A 216 -12.51 -6.69 -28.12
CA SER A 216 -12.94 -8.08 -28.31
C SER A 216 -13.64 -8.27 -29.64
N ALA A 217 -13.06 -9.11 -30.51
CA ALA A 217 -13.70 -9.58 -31.74
C ALA A 217 -14.90 -10.51 -31.47
N ARG A 218 -14.97 -11.12 -30.27
CA ARG A 218 -16.08 -11.97 -29.85
C ARG A 218 -17.14 -11.15 -29.11
N SER A 219 -18.39 -11.58 -29.24
CA SER A 219 -19.51 -11.03 -28.46
C SER A 219 -19.29 -11.27 -26.96
N LEU A 220 -19.38 -10.21 -26.16
CA LEU A 220 -19.19 -10.27 -24.70
C LEU A 220 -20.30 -11.08 -24.02
N VAL A 221 -21.54 -11.03 -24.53
CA VAL A 221 -22.63 -11.87 -24.00
C VAL A 221 -22.36 -13.34 -24.26
N ASP A 222 -21.81 -13.69 -25.43
CA ASP A 222 -21.44 -15.06 -25.75
C ASP A 222 -20.27 -15.55 -24.91
N LEU A 223 -19.28 -14.69 -24.68
CA LEU A 223 -18.16 -14.99 -23.77
C LEU A 223 -18.67 -15.24 -22.35
N ALA A 224 -19.48 -14.32 -21.80
CA ALA A 224 -20.00 -14.43 -20.45
C ALA A 224 -20.82 -15.70 -20.23
N ILE A 225 -21.64 -16.09 -21.23
CA ILE A 225 -22.46 -17.29 -21.19
C ILE A 225 -21.61 -18.55 -21.41
N GLY A 226 -20.72 -18.53 -22.41
CA GLY A 226 -20.01 -19.72 -22.89
C GLY A 226 -18.96 -20.27 -21.93
N THR A 227 -18.44 -19.44 -21.02
CA THR A 227 -17.45 -19.85 -20.02
C THR A 227 -18.04 -20.24 -18.67
N ALA A 228 -19.33 -19.97 -18.47
CA ALA A 228 -19.99 -20.22 -17.19
C ALA A 228 -20.59 -21.63 -17.14
N LYS A 229 -20.27 -22.39 -16.08
CA LYS A 229 -20.93 -23.68 -15.79
C LYS A 229 -22.33 -23.52 -15.17
N ASP A 230 -22.64 -22.34 -14.64
CA ASP A 230 -23.86 -22.06 -13.87
C ASP A 230 -24.49 -20.71 -14.24
N ARG A 231 -23.84 -19.61 -13.84
CA ARG A 231 -24.29 -18.24 -14.06
C ARG A 231 -23.32 -17.49 -14.97
N PRO A 232 -23.78 -16.83 -16.06
CA PRO A 232 -22.94 -16.00 -16.90
C PRO A 232 -22.15 -14.98 -16.08
N VAL A 233 -20.87 -14.88 -16.35
CA VAL A 233 -19.93 -14.07 -15.57
C VAL A 233 -18.84 -13.53 -16.47
N LEU A 234 -18.42 -12.29 -16.23
CA LEU A 234 -17.38 -11.63 -17.00
C LEU A 234 -16.63 -10.64 -16.10
N LEU A 235 -15.31 -10.56 -16.27
CA LEU A 235 -14.48 -9.51 -15.71
C LEU A 235 -13.92 -8.65 -16.85
N ILE A 236 -13.99 -7.34 -16.70
CA ILE A 236 -13.33 -6.37 -17.58
C ILE A 236 -12.18 -5.72 -16.81
N ALA A 237 -10.99 -5.82 -17.36
CA ALA A 237 -9.80 -5.12 -16.85
C ALA A 237 -9.51 -3.90 -17.74
N ALA A 238 -9.38 -2.73 -17.11
CA ALA A 238 -9.04 -1.48 -17.78
C ALA A 238 -7.99 -0.69 -17.00
N SER A 239 -7.50 0.41 -17.57
CA SER A 239 -6.52 1.29 -16.92
C SER A 239 -7.10 2.02 -15.70
N ASN A 240 -8.40 2.33 -15.71
CA ASN A 240 -9.08 3.09 -14.65
C ASN A 240 -9.86 2.23 -13.65
N ALA A 241 -10.24 1.00 -14.01
CA ALA A 241 -11.05 0.13 -13.15
C ALA A 241 -10.99 -1.34 -13.56
N ILE A 242 -11.21 -2.23 -12.60
CA ILE A 242 -11.45 -3.66 -12.83
C ILE A 242 -12.85 -4.01 -12.35
N ILE A 243 -13.77 -4.21 -13.28
CA ILE A 243 -15.19 -4.40 -12.96
C ILE A 243 -15.71 -5.72 -13.51
N GLY A 244 -16.59 -6.37 -12.77
CA GLY A 244 -17.19 -7.63 -13.19
C GLY A 244 -18.65 -7.76 -12.79
N PHE A 245 -19.31 -8.72 -13.39
CA PHE A 245 -20.70 -9.03 -13.09
C PHE A 245 -20.99 -10.51 -13.20
N ARG A 246 -22.03 -10.95 -12.49
CA ARG A 246 -22.59 -12.29 -12.57
C ARG A 246 -24.11 -12.22 -12.71
N ALA A 247 -24.65 -12.80 -13.76
CA ALA A 247 -26.08 -12.74 -14.04
C ALA A 247 -26.89 -13.60 -13.04
N GLU A 248 -27.98 -13.05 -12.51
CA GLU A 248 -28.94 -13.77 -11.69
C GLU A 248 -29.89 -14.62 -12.55
N LYS A 249 -30.25 -15.80 -12.05
CA LYS A 249 -31.19 -16.68 -12.75
C LYS A 249 -32.59 -16.09 -12.73
N THR A 250 -33.17 -15.89 -13.91
CA THR A 250 -34.59 -15.53 -14.03
C THR A 250 -35.49 -16.69 -13.63
N THR A 251 -36.79 -16.41 -13.43
CA THR A 251 -37.78 -17.45 -13.13
C THR A 251 -37.84 -18.53 -14.20
N LEU A 252 -37.66 -18.16 -15.47
CA LEU A 252 -37.62 -19.09 -16.59
C LEU A 252 -36.41 -20.03 -16.51
N ILE A 253 -35.24 -19.50 -16.18
CA ILE A 253 -34.00 -20.29 -16.06
C ILE A 253 -34.12 -21.27 -14.88
N LYS A 254 -34.58 -20.81 -13.71
CA LYS A 254 -34.79 -21.67 -12.54
C LYS A 254 -35.76 -22.83 -12.84
N LYS A 255 -36.87 -22.55 -13.52
CA LYS A 255 -37.85 -23.58 -13.92
C LYS A 255 -37.27 -24.56 -14.95
N SER A 256 -36.47 -24.06 -15.89
CA SER A 256 -35.84 -24.90 -16.91
C SER A 256 -34.89 -25.90 -16.27
N GLU A 257 -34.07 -25.49 -15.30
CA GLU A 257 -33.13 -26.40 -14.61
C GLU A 257 -33.83 -27.50 -13.79
N GLN A 258 -35.00 -27.21 -13.20
CA GLN A 258 -35.76 -28.18 -12.40
C GLN A 258 -36.48 -29.23 -13.26
N GLY A 259 -36.75 -28.94 -14.53
CA GLY A 259 -37.60 -29.76 -15.41
C GLY A 259 -36.88 -30.84 -16.23
N GLY A 260 -35.68 -31.28 -15.85
CA GLY A 260 -34.93 -32.30 -16.61
C GLY A 260 -34.33 -31.80 -17.92
N PHE A 261 -34.01 -30.51 -17.98
CA PHE A 261 -33.53 -29.84 -19.18
C PHE A 261 -32.12 -30.26 -19.61
N ARG A 262 -31.87 -30.34 -20.93
CA ARG A 262 -30.54 -30.61 -21.47
C ARG A 262 -29.61 -29.42 -21.18
N VAL A 263 -28.56 -29.65 -20.39
CA VAL A 263 -27.54 -28.65 -20.03
C VAL A 263 -26.99 -27.91 -21.26
N SER A 264 -26.89 -28.59 -22.41
CA SER A 264 -26.42 -28.00 -23.68
C SER A 264 -27.32 -26.90 -24.26
N ALA A 265 -28.59 -26.82 -23.87
CA ALA A 265 -29.53 -25.79 -24.34
C ALA A 265 -29.53 -24.52 -23.45
N LEU A 266 -28.85 -24.56 -22.30
CA LEU A 266 -28.83 -23.48 -21.31
C LEU A 266 -28.25 -22.16 -21.87
N PRO A 267 -27.20 -22.17 -22.71
CA PRO A 267 -26.71 -20.95 -23.35
C PRO A 267 -27.77 -20.22 -24.18
N GLY A 268 -28.62 -20.96 -24.90
CA GLY A 268 -29.69 -20.37 -25.70
C GLY A 268 -30.76 -19.68 -24.85
N VAL A 269 -31.09 -20.26 -23.69
CA VAL A 269 -32.03 -19.67 -22.72
C VAL A 269 -31.46 -18.40 -22.11
N TRP A 270 -30.18 -18.41 -21.72
CA TRP A 270 -29.51 -17.21 -21.23
C TRP A 270 -29.49 -16.08 -22.26
N LYS A 271 -29.27 -16.38 -23.55
CA LYS A 271 -29.36 -15.37 -24.63
C LYS A 271 -30.76 -14.78 -24.73
N LYS A 272 -31.80 -15.61 -24.68
CA LYS A 272 -33.21 -15.15 -24.74
C LYS A 272 -33.56 -14.27 -23.54
N GLU A 273 -33.06 -14.61 -22.36
CA GLU A 273 -33.34 -13.92 -21.10
C GLU A 273 -32.33 -12.80 -20.78
N ALA A 274 -31.32 -12.55 -21.62
CA ALA A 274 -30.25 -11.60 -21.32
C ALA A 274 -30.75 -10.17 -21.05
N GLY A 275 -31.85 -9.76 -21.69
CA GLY A 275 -32.49 -8.47 -21.43
C GLY A 275 -33.26 -8.38 -20.10
N ARG A 276 -33.47 -9.50 -19.40
CA ARG A 276 -34.22 -9.61 -18.14
C ARG A 276 -33.36 -10.08 -16.96
N ALA A 277 -32.29 -10.81 -17.24
CA ALA A 277 -31.35 -11.31 -16.24
C ALA A 277 -30.64 -10.14 -15.56
N ARG A 278 -30.96 -9.91 -14.28
CA ARG A 278 -30.30 -8.89 -13.44
C ARG A 278 -28.86 -9.26 -13.14
N LEU A 279 -28.06 -8.29 -12.73
CA LEU A 279 -26.65 -8.48 -12.42
C LEU A 279 -26.36 -8.32 -10.94
N GLU A 280 -25.57 -9.26 -10.42
CA GLU A 280 -24.76 -9.09 -9.23
C GLU A 280 -23.41 -8.51 -9.68
N THR A 281 -23.13 -7.25 -9.33
CA THR A 281 -21.91 -6.56 -9.74
C THR A 281 -20.83 -6.66 -8.66
N PHE A 282 -19.57 -6.68 -9.08
CA PHE A 282 -18.40 -6.66 -8.20
C PHE A 282 -17.27 -5.90 -8.88
N HIS A 283 -16.28 -5.47 -8.10
CA HIS A 283 -15.05 -4.89 -8.65
C HIS A 283 -13.84 -5.54 -8.00
N CYS A 284 -12.68 -5.43 -8.66
CA CYS A 284 -11.42 -5.85 -8.09
C CYS A 284 -10.59 -4.63 -7.70
N VAL A 285 -10.02 -4.67 -6.51
CA VAL A 285 -9.01 -3.74 -6.05
C VAL A 285 -7.65 -4.40 -6.28
N PRO A 286 -6.76 -3.79 -7.10
CA PRO A 286 -5.41 -4.30 -7.27
C PRO A 286 -4.70 -4.46 -5.91
N ALA A 287 -4.18 -5.66 -5.67
CA ALA A 287 -3.51 -6.07 -4.43
C ALA A 287 -2.26 -6.92 -4.72
N SER A 288 -1.75 -6.86 -5.95
CA SER A 288 -0.47 -7.47 -6.31
C SER A 288 0.69 -6.78 -5.58
N GLN A 289 1.82 -7.47 -5.41
CA GLN A 289 2.99 -6.90 -4.75
C GLN A 289 3.47 -5.59 -5.41
N ASP A 290 3.41 -5.48 -6.73
CA ASP A 290 3.73 -4.26 -7.46
C ASP A 290 2.81 -3.10 -7.06
N GLU A 291 1.52 -3.37 -6.97
CA GLU A 291 0.55 -2.34 -6.58
C GLU A 291 0.79 -1.88 -5.14
N ILE A 292 0.95 -2.84 -4.21
CA ILE A 292 1.17 -2.55 -2.79
C ILE A 292 2.40 -1.64 -2.62
N THR A 293 3.46 -1.89 -3.37
CA THR A 293 4.71 -1.13 -3.26
C THR A 293 4.66 0.19 -4.05
N ALA A 294 4.02 0.23 -5.21
CA ALA A 294 3.86 1.45 -6.01
C ALA A 294 3.02 2.51 -5.30
N ARG A 295 1.94 2.11 -4.60
CA ARG A 295 1.07 3.03 -3.85
C ARG A 295 1.78 3.74 -2.70
N ASN A 296 2.93 3.25 -2.25
CA ASN A 296 3.70 3.90 -1.19
C ASN A 296 4.52 5.09 -1.72
N LEU A 297 4.85 5.13 -3.01
CA LEU A 297 5.84 6.06 -3.56
C LEU A 297 5.37 6.82 -4.81
N ASP A 298 4.17 6.51 -5.33
CA ASP A 298 3.63 7.01 -6.62
C ASP A 298 4.58 6.77 -7.81
N ARG A 299 5.39 5.71 -7.70
CA ARG A 299 6.37 5.23 -8.69
C ARG A 299 6.80 3.80 -8.37
N ALA A 300 7.54 3.17 -9.29
CA ALA A 300 8.13 1.86 -9.04
C ALA A 300 9.01 1.88 -7.78
N ALA A 301 8.80 0.91 -6.89
CA ALA A 301 9.50 0.88 -5.62
C ALA A 301 11.00 0.55 -5.83
N PRO A 302 11.91 1.31 -5.21
CA PRO A 302 13.33 1.34 -5.57
C PRO A 302 14.07 0.02 -5.35
N LEU A 303 13.57 -0.83 -4.44
CA LEU A 303 14.19 -2.12 -4.13
C LEU A 303 13.63 -3.28 -4.96
N THR A 304 12.67 -3.01 -5.86
CA THR A 304 12.11 -4.02 -6.76
C THR A 304 13.21 -4.63 -7.64
N GLY A 305 13.26 -5.95 -7.67
CA GLY A 305 14.24 -6.71 -8.46
C GLY A 305 15.66 -6.69 -7.90
N LYS A 306 15.88 -6.06 -6.73
CA LYS A 306 17.19 -6.02 -6.07
C LYS A 306 17.34 -7.17 -5.07
N ARG A 307 18.49 -7.84 -5.11
CA ARG A 307 18.92 -8.84 -4.13
C ARG A 307 19.51 -8.12 -2.94
N LEU A 308 18.85 -8.20 -1.78
CA LEU A 308 19.34 -7.60 -0.54
C LEU A 308 19.71 -8.68 0.46
N ALA A 309 20.81 -8.49 1.19
CA ALA A 309 21.18 -9.32 2.33
C ALA A 309 21.24 -8.45 3.58
N MET A 310 20.42 -8.77 4.59
CA MET A 310 20.41 -8.08 5.88
C MET A 310 20.94 -9.00 6.97
N ILE A 311 21.95 -8.52 7.69
CA ILE A 311 22.61 -9.21 8.78
C ILE A 311 22.20 -8.54 10.09
N GLY A 312 21.72 -9.33 11.04
CA GLY A 312 21.10 -8.83 12.26
C GLY A 312 19.61 -8.59 12.06
N CYS A 313 18.81 -9.48 12.63
CA CYS A 313 17.35 -9.41 12.71
C CYS A 313 16.88 -8.98 14.10
N GLY A 314 17.75 -8.33 14.88
CA GLY A 314 17.45 -7.80 16.22
C GLY A 314 16.56 -6.56 16.19
N THR A 315 16.72 -5.66 17.16
CA THR A 315 15.79 -4.54 17.36
C THR A 315 15.72 -3.60 16.15
N ILE A 316 16.85 -3.22 15.55
CA ILE A 316 16.86 -2.38 14.33
C ILE A 316 16.43 -3.21 13.12
N GLY A 317 17.08 -4.36 12.90
CA GLY A 317 16.85 -5.25 11.76
C GLY A 317 15.39 -5.70 11.62
N GLY A 318 14.70 -5.98 12.73
CA GLY A 318 13.29 -6.36 12.73
C GLY A 318 12.39 -5.31 12.06
N TYR A 319 12.50 -4.04 12.48
CA TYR A 319 11.74 -2.95 11.85
C TYR A 319 12.23 -2.67 10.41
N LEU A 320 13.55 -2.74 10.19
CA LEU A 320 14.17 -2.48 8.89
C LEU A 320 13.71 -3.49 7.83
N ALA A 321 13.68 -4.79 8.13
CA ALA A 321 13.25 -5.82 7.18
C ALA A 321 11.84 -5.57 6.66
N ARG A 322 10.90 -5.20 7.54
CA ARG A 322 9.53 -4.85 7.14
C ARG A 322 9.52 -3.63 6.22
N ALA A 323 10.24 -2.57 6.59
CA ALA A 323 10.34 -1.36 5.77
C ALA A 323 10.94 -1.64 4.39
N LEU A 324 12.00 -2.46 4.30
CA LEU A 324 12.62 -2.87 3.04
C LEU A 324 11.61 -3.59 2.13
N VAL A 325 10.79 -4.51 2.66
CA VAL A 325 9.76 -5.20 1.88
C VAL A 325 8.69 -4.23 1.36
N GLN A 326 8.28 -3.26 2.17
CA GLN A 326 7.34 -2.21 1.75
C GLN A 326 7.94 -1.24 0.72
N LEU A 327 9.27 -1.18 0.63
CA LEU A 327 10.05 -0.46 -0.39
C LEU A 327 10.42 -1.33 -1.61
N GLY A 328 9.94 -2.58 -1.67
CA GLY A 328 10.10 -3.47 -2.83
C GLY A 328 11.08 -4.63 -2.65
N ALA A 329 11.79 -4.75 -1.52
CA ALA A 329 12.67 -5.90 -1.29
C ALA A 329 11.86 -7.20 -1.24
N GLY A 330 12.40 -8.29 -1.78
CA GLY A 330 11.65 -9.54 -1.92
C GLY A 330 10.68 -9.55 -3.12
N HIS A 331 10.50 -8.44 -3.82
CA HIS A 331 9.73 -8.40 -5.06
C HIS A 331 10.64 -8.58 -6.27
N GLY A 332 10.39 -9.59 -7.11
CA GLY A 332 11.25 -9.94 -8.25
C GLY A 332 12.51 -10.72 -7.86
N ALA A 333 13.23 -10.26 -6.83
CA ALA A 333 14.44 -10.88 -6.28
C ALA A 333 14.26 -11.20 -4.78
N GLU A 334 15.17 -12.00 -4.21
CA GLU A 334 15.10 -12.48 -2.81
C GLU A 334 15.70 -11.48 -1.81
N LEU A 335 15.06 -11.36 -0.65
CA LEU A 335 15.60 -10.75 0.56
C LEU A 335 16.17 -11.84 1.49
N LEU A 336 17.49 -11.84 1.71
CA LEU A 336 18.17 -12.73 2.64
C LEU A 336 18.22 -12.10 4.04
N LEU A 337 17.80 -12.85 5.05
CA LEU A 337 17.82 -12.49 6.46
C LEU A 337 18.78 -13.42 7.22
N ILE A 338 19.77 -12.85 7.91
CA ILE A 338 20.77 -13.63 8.67
C ILE A 338 20.76 -13.18 10.13
N ASP A 339 20.55 -14.12 11.05
CA ASP A 339 20.69 -13.91 12.49
C ASP A 339 20.91 -15.27 13.17
N HIS A 340 21.80 -15.34 14.15
CA HIS A 340 22.10 -16.58 14.85
C HIS A 340 21.31 -16.74 16.16
N ASP A 341 20.73 -15.66 16.68
CA ASP A 341 20.13 -15.63 18.02
C ASP A 341 18.63 -15.93 17.97
N ASP A 342 18.12 -16.47 19.07
CA ASP A 342 16.70 -16.74 19.27
C ASP A 342 16.00 -15.54 19.91
N LEU A 343 14.70 -15.38 19.65
CA LEU A 343 13.90 -14.37 20.31
C LEU A 343 13.65 -14.75 21.77
N LYS A 344 14.16 -13.96 22.71
CA LYS A 344 14.01 -14.17 24.16
C LYS A 344 13.00 -13.20 24.78
N PRO A 345 12.44 -13.49 25.97
CA PRO A 345 11.50 -12.59 26.65
C PRO A 345 12.02 -11.15 26.81
N GLU A 346 13.31 -10.97 27.10
CA GLU A 346 13.95 -9.65 27.23
C GLU A 346 13.98 -8.83 25.93
N ASN A 347 13.70 -9.45 24.78
CA ASN A 347 13.63 -8.77 23.48
C ASN A 347 12.24 -8.20 23.21
N LEU A 348 11.18 -8.73 23.83
CA LEU A 348 9.79 -8.36 23.52
C LEU A 348 9.49 -6.87 23.71
N GLY A 349 10.19 -6.21 24.64
CA GLY A 349 9.99 -4.78 24.90
C GLY A 349 10.42 -3.86 23.76
N ARG A 350 11.18 -4.35 22.77
CA ARG A 350 11.71 -3.53 21.67
C ARG A 350 11.74 -4.21 20.30
N HIS A 351 11.59 -5.53 20.23
CA HIS A 351 11.58 -6.26 18.97
C HIS A 351 10.20 -6.21 18.30
N ILE A 352 10.16 -6.14 16.96
CA ILE A 352 8.91 -6.23 16.20
C ILE A 352 8.19 -7.59 16.31
N LEU A 353 8.91 -8.64 16.75
CA LEU A 353 8.35 -9.98 16.88
C LEU A 353 7.71 -10.08 18.27
N GLY A 354 6.44 -10.51 18.30
CA GLY A 354 5.69 -10.69 19.54
C GLY A 354 5.89 -12.06 20.19
N ALA A 355 5.22 -12.27 21.33
CA ALA A 355 5.37 -13.44 22.19
C ALA A 355 5.16 -14.80 21.49
N ARG A 356 4.38 -14.84 20.39
CA ARG A 356 4.18 -16.07 19.59
C ARG A 356 5.44 -16.62 18.93
N HIS A 357 6.52 -15.85 18.90
CA HIS A 357 7.79 -16.22 18.28
C HIS A 357 8.91 -16.50 19.30
N LEU A 358 8.60 -16.52 20.60
CA LEU A 358 9.60 -16.80 21.65
C LEU A 358 10.32 -18.13 21.40
N TRP A 359 11.63 -18.13 21.64
CA TRP A 359 12.55 -19.25 21.48
C TRP A 359 12.71 -19.76 20.05
N ARG A 360 12.27 -18.98 19.06
CA ARG A 360 12.56 -19.22 17.65
C ARG A 360 13.71 -18.32 17.21
N ASN A 361 14.53 -18.81 16.30
CA ASN A 361 15.57 -18.00 15.67
C ASN A 361 14.96 -16.74 15.04
N LYS A 362 15.59 -15.59 15.28
CA LYS A 362 15.07 -14.27 14.88
C LYS A 362 14.92 -14.13 13.36
N ALA A 363 15.89 -14.60 12.58
CA ALA A 363 15.83 -14.51 11.12
C ALA A 363 14.68 -15.37 10.56
N VAL A 364 14.53 -16.60 11.05
CA VAL A 364 13.45 -17.51 10.64
C VAL A 364 12.08 -16.96 11.04
N ALA A 365 11.92 -16.53 12.29
CA ALA A 365 10.66 -15.98 12.76
C ALA A 365 10.27 -14.68 12.06
N LEU A 366 11.25 -13.82 11.73
CA LEU A 366 11.03 -12.61 10.96
C LEU A 366 10.65 -12.91 9.51
N ALA A 367 11.30 -13.87 8.87
CA ALA A 367 10.93 -14.33 7.53
C ALA A 367 9.49 -14.87 7.49
N ASP A 368 9.08 -15.64 8.49
CA ASP A 368 7.71 -16.17 8.60
C ASP A 368 6.67 -15.07 8.85
N GLN A 369 6.99 -14.08 9.70
CA GLN A 369 6.11 -12.94 9.95
C GLN A 369 5.93 -12.12 8.67
N ILE A 370 7.02 -11.81 7.95
CA ILE A 370 6.95 -11.16 6.63
C ILE A 370 6.21 -12.06 5.63
N GLY A 371 6.34 -13.37 5.73
CA GLY A 371 5.60 -14.38 4.96
C GLY A 371 4.10 -14.29 5.12
N SER A 372 3.65 -14.10 6.35
CA SER A 372 2.24 -13.91 6.68
C SER A 372 1.73 -12.56 6.19
N ASP A 373 2.51 -11.51 6.40
CA ASP A 373 2.09 -10.13 6.12
C ASP A 373 2.17 -9.79 4.61
N PHE A 374 3.14 -10.35 3.90
CA PHE A 374 3.40 -10.13 2.47
C PHE A 374 3.66 -11.47 1.76
N PRO A 375 2.61 -12.26 1.45
CA PRO A 375 2.77 -13.65 0.95
C PRO A 375 3.66 -13.81 -0.29
N ASP A 376 3.72 -12.79 -1.13
CA ASP A 376 4.45 -12.78 -2.40
C ASP A 376 5.91 -12.31 -2.30
N ALA A 377 6.33 -11.74 -1.17
CA ALA A 377 7.74 -11.42 -0.97
C ALA A 377 8.60 -12.70 -0.98
N LYS A 378 9.73 -12.68 -1.67
CA LYS A 378 10.72 -13.75 -1.70
C LYS A 378 11.72 -13.51 -0.56
N ARG A 379 11.90 -14.53 0.27
CA ARG A 379 12.68 -14.44 1.51
C ARG A 379 13.48 -15.72 1.69
N GLU A 380 14.71 -15.57 2.14
CA GLU A 380 15.51 -16.66 2.72
C GLU A 380 15.91 -16.26 4.15
N ALA A 381 15.93 -17.22 5.06
CA ALA A 381 16.44 -17.03 6.41
C ALA A 381 17.60 -17.99 6.68
N VAL A 382 18.69 -17.47 7.23
CA VAL A 382 19.84 -18.25 7.68
C VAL A 382 20.02 -18.08 9.18
N ALA A 383 19.76 -19.16 9.91
CA ALA A 383 19.90 -19.27 11.37
C ALA A 383 21.33 -19.65 11.77
N ALA A 384 22.32 -18.82 11.43
CA ALA A 384 23.73 -19.10 11.67
C ALA A 384 24.56 -17.82 11.86
N GLN A 385 25.79 -18.00 12.35
CA GLN A 385 26.79 -16.93 12.42
C GLN A 385 27.08 -16.42 11.00
N ALA A 386 26.99 -15.10 10.80
CA ALA A 386 27.04 -14.49 9.48
C ALA A 386 28.42 -14.58 8.81
N GLN A 387 29.49 -14.78 9.58
CA GLN A 387 30.85 -14.99 9.05
C GLN A 387 30.90 -16.17 8.06
N GLY A 388 30.12 -17.21 8.32
CA GLY A 388 30.02 -18.37 7.42
C GLY A 388 29.27 -18.10 6.11
N THR A 389 28.69 -16.91 5.93
CA THR A 389 27.97 -16.52 4.72
C THR A 389 28.62 -15.38 3.96
N PHE A 390 29.79 -14.87 4.42
CA PHE A 390 30.44 -13.69 3.81
C PHE A 390 30.73 -13.85 2.31
N ASP A 391 31.14 -15.04 1.86
CA ASP A 391 31.35 -15.30 0.43
C ASP A 391 30.06 -15.16 -0.40
N ARG A 392 28.90 -15.57 0.15
CA ARG A 392 27.60 -15.43 -0.53
C ARG A 392 27.20 -13.97 -0.69
N LEU A 393 27.66 -13.07 0.18
CA LEU A 393 27.22 -11.68 0.20
C LEU A 393 27.64 -10.91 -1.06
N ALA A 394 28.73 -11.30 -1.73
CA ALA A 394 29.21 -10.65 -2.95
C ALA A 394 28.22 -10.73 -4.14
N GLY A 395 27.27 -11.68 -4.10
CA GLY A 395 26.25 -11.83 -5.14
C GLY A 395 25.01 -10.95 -4.97
N TYR A 396 24.97 -10.09 -3.96
CA TYR A 396 23.83 -9.22 -3.65
C TYR A 396 24.06 -7.80 -4.19
N ASP A 397 22.98 -7.05 -4.42
CA ASP A 397 23.04 -5.65 -4.86
C ASP A 397 23.38 -4.71 -3.69
N LEU A 398 22.98 -5.08 -2.46
CA LEU A 398 23.27 -4.35 -1.23
C LEU A 398 23.33 -5.30 -0.03
N VAL A 399 24.37 -5.17 0.77
CA VAL A 399 24.50 -5.80 2.10
C VAL A 399 24.14 -4.76 3.15
N ILE A 400 23.39 -5.16 4.17
CA ILE A 400 22.98 -4.28 5.26
C ILE A 400 23.43 -4.92 6.57
N ASP A 401 24.34 -4.26 7.29
CA ASP A 401 24.70 -4.62 8.65
C ASP A 401 23.82 -3.85 9.64
N ALA A 402 22.88 -4.56 10.25
CA ALA A 402 21.99 -4.10 11.30
C ALA A 402 22.22 -4.84 12.62
N THR A 403 23.42 -5.40 12.83
CA THR A 403 23.80 -6.11 14.06
C THR A 403 23.96 -5.15 15.25
N GLY A 404 24.48 -3.95 14.99
CA GLY A 404 24.88 -3.01 16.03
C GLY A 404 26.13 -3.46 16.81
N ASP A 405 26.84 -4.47 16.33
CA ASP A 405 28.07 -5.01 16.92
C ASP A 405 29.29 -4.43 16.19
N GLU A 406 30.09 -3.63 16.89
CA GLU A 406 31.24 -2.93 16.31
C GLU A 406 32.32 -3.92 15.83
N GLN A 407 32.54 -5.02 16.56
CA GLN A 407 33.50 -6.06 16.16
C GLN A 407 33.05 -6.77 14.89
N PHE A 408 31.75 -7.06 14.77
CA PHE A 408 31.19 -7.64 13.56
C PHE A 408 31.33 -6.69 12.36
N SER A 409 30.97 -5.41 12.52
CA SER A 409 31.11 -4.41 11.45
C SER A 409 32.56 -4.27 10.98
N GLU A 410 33.54 -4.30 11.89
CA GLU A 410 34.97 -4.29 11.55
C GLU A 410 35.41 -5.57 10.81
N ALA A 411 34.92 -6.74 11.21
CA ALA A 411 35.21 -8.00 10.53
C ALA A 411 34.64 -8.02 9.09
N LEU A 412 33.40 -7.57 8.91
CA LEU A 412 32.77 -7.44 7.59
C LEU A 412 33.53 -6.43 6.71
N ASN A 413 33.94 -5.30 7.29
CA ASN A 413 34.77 -4.30 6.61
C ASN A 413 36.13 -4.88 6.16
N GLY A 414 36.82 -5.61 7.04
CA GLY A 414 38.10 -6.25 6.72
C GLY A 414 37.97 -7.30 5.62
N PHE A 415 36.91 -8.12 5.67
CA PHE A 415 36.61 -9.09 4.64
C PHE A 415 36.37 -8.44 3.27
N ALA A 416 35.52 -7.41 3.22
CA ALA A 416 35.24 -6.65 1.99
C ALA A 416 36.52 -6.04 1.41
N LEU A 417 37.34 -5.39 2.24
CA LEU A 417 38.61 -4.79 1.79
C LEU A 417 39.61 -5.84 1.28
N THR A 418 39.66 -7.03 1.90
CA THR A 418 40.51 -8.13 1.44
C THR A 418 40.13 -8.59 0.03
N ARG A 419 38.82 -8.75 -0.24
CA ARG A 419 38.35 -9.09 -1.60
C ARG A 419 38.71 -8.01 -2.61
N ILE A 420 38.41 -6.76 -2.28
CA ILE A 420 38.64 -5.62 -3.18
C ILE A 420 40.14 -5.46 -3.48
N GLY A 421 41.00 -5.65 -2.48
CA GLY A 421 42.46 -5.68 -2.66
C GLY A 421 42.93 -6.83 -3.54
N GLY A 422 42.23 -7.97 -3.51
CA GLY A 422 42.42 -9.11 -4.41
C GLY A 422 41.77 -8.95 -5.79
N ALA A 423 41.29 -7.76 -6.14
CA ALA A 423 40.54 -7.46 -7.38
C ALA A 423 39.23 -8.26 -7.53
N GLU A 424 38.67 -8.74 -6.43
CA GLU A 424 37.36 -9.38 -6.39
C GLU A 424 36.30 -8.39 -5.91
N PRO A 425 35.20 -8.19 -6.65
CA PRO A 425 34.16 -7.26 -6.24
C PRO A 425 33.44 -7.75 -4.97
N PHE A 426 33.00 -6.79 -4.16
CA PHE A 426 32.12 -7.03 -3.04
C PHE A 426 30.97 -6.03 -3.07
N SER A 427 29.79 -6.47 -2.63
CA SER A 427 28.58 -5.67 -2.66
C SER A 427 28.70 -4.44 -1.77
N PRO A 428 28.18 -3.26 -2.19
CA PRO A 428 28.07 -2.11 -1.30
C PRO A 428 27.45 -2.50 0.03
N THR A 429 27.97 -1.96 1.13
CA THR A 429 27.56 -2.34 2.48
C THR A 429 27.08 -1.13 3.27
N LEU A 430 25.82 -1.18 3.68
CA LEU A 430 25.18 -0.18 4.53
C LEU A 430 25.26 -0.64 5.99
N PHE A 431 26.02 0.09 6.80
CA PHE A 431 26.09 -0.12 8.23
C PHE A 431 25.09 0.77 8.95
N THR A 432 24.32 0.25 9.90
CA THR A 432 23.46 1.06 10.77
C THR A 432 23.80 0.84 12.25
N MET A 433 23.81 1.93 13.01
CA MET A 433 24.32 1.95 14.38
C MET A 433 23.61 2.97 15.26
N LEU A 434 23.53 2.66 16.55
CA LEU A 434 23.03 3.55 17.60
C LEU A 434 24.19 4.14 18.40
N PHE A 435 24.00 5.37 18.86
CA PHE A 435 24.95 6.08 19.71
C PHE A 435 24.32 6.40 21.05
N GLY A 436 25.12 6.31 22.12
CA GLY A 436 24.77 6.86 23.43
C GLY A 436 23.58 6.18 24.08
N ASN A 437 23.43 4.86 23.94
CA ASN A 437 22.19 4.16 24.34
C ASN A 437 20.95 4.71 23.61
N GLY A 438 21.04 4.88 22.30
CA GLY A 438 19.91 5.27 21.45
C GLY A 438 19.56 6.75 21.47
N LEU A 439 20.49 7.64 21.87
CA LEU A 439 20.31 9.09 21.79
C LEU A 439 20.42 9.61 20.34
N ALA A 440 21.13 8.90 19.48
CA ALA A 440 21.22 9.16 18.05
C ALA A 440 21.38 7.84 17.28
N ALA A 441 21.15 7.89 15.97
CA ALA A 441 21.48 6.82 15.05
C ALA A 441 22.24 7.34 13.84
N GLN A 442 23.13 6.53 13.29
CA GLN A 442 23.76 6.80 12.01
C GLN A 442 23.60 5.61 11.06
N SER A 443 23.68 5.93 9.77
CA SER A 443 23.89 4.93 8.74
C SER A 443 25.04 5.36 7.84
N TYR A 444 25.89 4.40 7.46
CA TYR A 444 27.06 4.64 6.63
C TYR A 444 27.13 3.64 5.48
N LEU A 445 27.24 4.11 4.25
CA LEU A 445 27.38 3.28 3.06
C LEU A 445 28.85 3.20 2.65
N ALA A 446 29.44 2.01 2.76
CA ALA A 446 30.70 1.69 2.15
C ALA A 446 30.46 1.18 0.72
N ARG A 447 30.91 1.95 -0.28
CA ARG A 447 30.76 1.61 -1.71
C ARG A 447 31.91 0.81 -2.30
N TRP A 448 32.97 0.63 -1.54
CA TRP A 448 34.16 -0.13 -1.95
C TRP A 448 34.87 0.41 -3.22
N GLU A 449 34.66 1.69 -3.55
CA GLU A 449 35.34 2.38 -4.63
C GLU A 449 36.74 2.86 -4.19
N LYS A 450 37.71 2.85 -5.12
CA LYS A 450 39.07 3.30 -4.86
C LYS A 450 39.10 4.74 -4.34
N GLY A 451 39.82 4.97 -3.24
CA GLY A 451 39.99 6.30 -2.64
C GLY A 451 38.87 6.74 -1.70
N ARG A 452 37.75 6.01 -1.62
CA ARG A 452 36.70 6.27 -0.63
C ARG A 452 37.08 5.80 0.76
N ALA A 453 36.40 6.37 1.75
CA ALA A 453 36.46 5.87 3.12
C ALA A 453 35.87 4.44 3.21
N CYS A 454 36.43 3.64 4.12
CA CYS A 454 35.84 2.39 4.57
C CYS A 454 35.18 2.61 5.95
N TYR A 455 34.54 1.58 6.52
CA TYR A 455 33.90 1.69 7.84
C TYR A 455 34.89 2.16 8.92
N ARG A 456 36.09 1.56 8.94
CA ARG A 456 37.16 1.92 9.89
C ARG A 456 37.60 3.38 9.79
N CYS A 457 37.34 4.07 8.67
CA CYS A 457 37.62 5.50 8.56
C CYS A 457 36.73 6.35 9.47
N LEU A 458 35.58 5.86 9.93
CA LEU A 458 34.73 6.57 10.90
C LEU A 458 35.36 6.59 12.30
N LYS A 459 36.13 5.55 12.64
CA LYS A 459 36.82 5.37 13.93
C LYS A 459 38.21 4.75 13.73
N PRO A 460 39.20 5.51 13.23
CA PRO A 460 40.50 4.96 12.81
C PRO A 460 41.26 4.21 13.91
N ARG A 461 41.13 4.68 15.15
CA ARG A 461 41.60 4.01 16.37
C ARG A 461 40.42 3.36 17.07
N PHE A 462 40.47 2.05 17.32
CA PHE A 462 39.34 1.30 17.88
C PHE A 462 38.94 1.80 19.27
N GLU A 463 39.91 2.11 20.14
CA GLU A 463 39.66 2.67 21.46
C GLU A 463 39.42 4.19 21.45
N GLY A 464 39.48 4.81 20.26
CA GLY A 464 39.32 6.25 20.10
C GLY A 464 37.87 6.69 19.93
N GLU A 465 37.70 8.00 19.78
CA GLU A 465 36.41 8.61 19.48
C GLU A 465 36.02 8.45 18.00
N TRP A 466 34.71 8.35 17.76
CA TRP A 466 34.16 8.44 16.41
C TRP A 466 34.40 9.84 15.84
N ARG A 467 34.93 9.94 14.62
CA ARG A 467 35.21 11.23 13.95
C ARG A 467 33.96 12.09 13.77
N PHE A 468 32.80 11.45 13.67
CA PHE A 468 31.50 12.09 13.47
C PHE A 468 30.52 11.70 14.58
N ASN A 469 31.01 11.64 15.82
CA ASN A 469 30.20 11.30 16.99
C ASN A 469 29.02 12.28 17.13
N PRO A 470 27.75 11.83 17.05
CA PRO A 470 26.58 12.70 17.16
C PRO A 470 26.24 13.07 18.61
N LEU A 471 27.00 12.61 19.61
CA LEU A 471 26.76 12.89 21.02
C LEU A 471 27.53 14.11 21.50
N LYS A 472 26.86 14.92 22.35
CA LYS A 472 27.56 15.92 23.16
C LYS A 472 28.52 15.22 24.14
N PRO A 473 29.67 15.82 24.50
CA PRO A 473 30.65 15.20 25.37
C PRO A 473 30.07 14.61 26.67
N GLU A 474 29.12 15.31 27.29
CA GLU A 474 28.51 14.92 28.57
C GLU A 474 27.57 13.71 28.43
N ALA A 475 27.12 13.41 27.21
CA ALA A 475 26.21 12.32 26.90
C ALA A 475 26.91 11.09 26.30
N ARG A 476 28.25 11.11 26.23
CA ARG A 476 29.05 9.98 25.71
C ARG A 476 29.20 8.85 26.72
N GLU A 477 28.96 9.11 28.00
CA GLU A 477 28.93 8.08 29.02
C GLU A 477 27.67 7.21 28.85
N THR A 478 27.87 5.99 28.35
CA THR A 478 26.81 5.00 28.18
C THR A 478 26.74 4.07 29.39
N GLY A 479 25.56 3.94 29.97
CA GLY A 479 25.33 2.98 31.06
C GLY A 479 25.05 1.56 30.53
N ILE A 480 25.65 0.55 31.14
CA ILE A 480 25.22 -0.85 31.00
C ILE A 480 24.34 -1.17 32.21
N ALA A 481 23.10 -1.59 31.97
CA ALA A 481 22.22 -2.05 33.04
C ALA A 481 22.55 -3.50 33.37
N ILE A 482 23.01 -3.75 34.60
CA ILE A 482 23.30 -5.08 35.13
C ILE A 482 22.10 -5.54 35.96
N ARG A 483 21.54 -6.72 35.65
CA ARG A 483 20.48 -7.36 36.46
C ARG A 483 21.06 -8.55 37.24
N PRO A 484 20.54 -8.87 38.45
CA PRO A 484 20.97 -10.07 39.19
C PRO A 484 20.64 -11.37 38.45
N CYS A 485 21.48 -12.41 38.63
CA CYS A 485 21.28 -13.83 38.25
C CYS A 485 20.80 -14.12 36.81
N ALA A 486 21.69 -14.62 35.95
CA ALA A 486 21.41 -15.25 34.64
C ALA A 486 20.61 -14.43 33.59
N GLN A 487 20.14 -13.22 33.92
CA GLN A 487 19.39 -12.32 33.03
C GLN A 487 20.28 -11.45 32.13
N GLY A 488 21.60 -11.54 32.29
CA GLY A 488 22.58 -10.82 31.47
C GLY A 488 22.61 -9.30 31.72
N SER A 489 23.62 -8.67 31.12
CA SER A 489 23.73 -7.22 31.02
C SER A 489 23.05 -6.74 29.73
N PHE A 490 22.39 -5.58 29.76
CA PHE A 490 21.79 -5.00 28.57
C PHE A 490 22.04 -3.50 28.48
N ILE A 491 22.01 -2.97 27.26
CA ILE A 491 22.09 -1.54 27.00
C ILE A 491 20.65 -0.98 27.00
N PRO A 492 20.24 -0.17 27.98
CA PRO A 492 18.89 0.35 28.07
C PRO A 492 18.69 1.47 27.04
N TYR A 493 17.77 1.29 26.11
CA TYR A 493 17.32 2.36 25.22
C TYR A 493 15.87 2.16 24.81
N ALA A 494 15.20 3.26 24.50
CA ALA A 494 13.79 3.26 24.13
C ALA A 494 13.60 2.76 22.68
N VAL A 495 12.48 2.08 22.42
CA VAL A 495 12.10 1.56 21.10
C VAL A 495 12.19 2.60 19.96
N PRO A 496 11.82 3.88 20.15
CA PRO A 496 11.93 4.89 19.10
C PRO A 496 13.33 5.02 18.50
N ALA A 497 14.40 4.78 19.29
CA ALA A 497 15.76 4.84 18.78
C ALA A 497 15.99 3.81 17.66
N SER A 498 15.52 2.58 17.85
CA SER A 498 15.63 1.52 16.85
C SER A 498 14.74 1.76 15.64
N MET A 499 13.53 2.29 15.84
CA MET A 499 12.64 2.66 14.74
C MET A 499 13.24 3.79 13.89
N GLN A 500 13.85 4.80 14.51
CA GLN A 500 14.53 5.88 13.80
C GLN A 500 15.77 5.38 13.06
N ALA A 501 16.57 4.50 13.66
CA ALA A 501 17.69 3.86 12.98
C ALA A 501 17.24 3.04 11.76
N ALA A 502 16.18 2.23 11.92
CA ALA A 502 15.58 1.45 10.84
C ALA A 502 15.02 2.34 9.73
N ALA A 503 14.30 3.43 10.07
CA ALA A 503 13.81 4.39 9.09
C ALA A 503 14.95 5.07 8.33
N LEU A 504 15.99 5.52 9.05
CA LEU A 504 17.19 6.12 8.44
C LEU A 504 17.87 5.15 7.46
N ALA A 505 18.07 3.90 7.88
CA ALA A 505 18.69 2.86 7.05
C ALA A 505 17.81 2.46 5.87
N ALA A 506 16.49 2.38 6.02
CA ALA A 506 15.56 2.08 4.94
C ALA A 506 15.57 3.17 3.86
N THR A 507 15.56 4.44 4.26
CA THR A 507 15.70 5.58 3.34
C THR A 507 17.08 5.59 2.67
N HIS A 508 18.14 5.28 3.42
CA HIS A 508 19.47 5.20 2.84
C HIS A 508 19.55 4.08 1.80
N ALA A 509 19.08 2.87 2.13
CA ALA A 509 19.08 1.71 1.24
C ALA A 509 18.25 1.93 -0.03
N SER A 510 17.10 2.59 0.06
CA SER A 510 16.26 2.87 -1.10
C SER A 510 16.89 3.86 -2.07
N GLU A 511 17.57 4.88 -1.55
CA GLU A 511 18.19 5.93 -2.37
C GLU A 511 19.49 5.47 -3.05
N VAL A 512 20.15 4.41 -2.57
CA VAL A 512 21.34 3.83 -3.25
C VAL A 512 21.07 3.47 -4.71
N PHE A 513 19.82 3.08 -5.02
CA PHE A 513 19.42 2.66 -6.36
C PHE A 513 18.70 3.73 -7.17
N LEU A 514 18.61 4.97 -6.65
CA LEU A 514 18.03 6.10 -7.35
C LEU A 514 19.14 6.98 -7.93
N ASP A 515 18.85 7.68 -9.03
CA ASP A 515 19.81 8.57 -9.71
C ASP A 515 20.27 9.79 -8.87
N ARG A 516 19.74 9.97 -7.65
CA ARG A 516 19.98 11.13 -6.77
C ARG A 516 20.49 10.68 -5.40
N TYR A 517 21.65 10.04 -5.39
CA TYR A 517 22.33 9.65 -4.15
C TYR A 517 23.44 10.64 -3.79
N ASP A 518 23.29 11.33 -2.65
CA ASP A 518 24.17 12.46 -2.30
C ASP A 518 25.20 12.16 -1.19
N TYR A 519 24.91 11.26 -0.24
CA TYR A 519 25.68 11.17 1.02
C TYR A 519 25.91 9.76 1.60
N ASP A 520 27.19 9.42 1.77
CA ASP A 520 27.68 8.17 2.37
C ASP A 520 27.40 8.04 3.88
N LEU A 521 27.37 9.14 4.66
CA LEU A 521 27.05 9.16 6.10
C LEU A 521 25.79 9.98 6.36
N ARG A 522 24.86 9.41 7.13
CA ARG A 522 23.61 10.06 7.54
C ARG A 522 23.40 9.91 9.04
N THR A 523 22.79 10.91 9.67
CA THR A 523 22.58 10.97 11.13
C THR A 523 21.17 11.42 11.48
N VAL A 524 20.53 10.76 12.42
CA VAL A 524 19.29 11.24 13.05
C VAL A 524 19.50 11.43 14.55
N GLN A 525 19.03 12.56 15.08
CA GLN A 525 19.02 12.86 16.50
C GLN A 525 17.72 12.29 17.10
N VAL A 526 17.85 11.29 17.98
CA VAL A 526 16.69 10.76 18.71
C VAL A 526 16.36 11.68 19.89
N VAL A 527 17.39 12.19 20.56
CA VAL A 527 17.28 13.13 21.69
C VAL A 527 18.11 14.39 21.39
N PRO A 528 17.49 15.45 20.84
CA PRO A 528 18.21 16.67 20.44
C PRO A 528 18.96 17.36 21.59
N SER A 529 18.47 17.26 22.83
CA SER A 529 19.11 17.89 24.00
C SER A 529 20.48 17.29 24.34
N ALA A 530 20.72 16.02 24.02
CA ALA A 530 21.94 15.27 24.35
C ALA A 530 22.86 15.06 23.13
N THR A 531 22.47 15.57 21.96
CA THR A 531 23.16 15.31 20.69
C THR A 531 23.59 16.60 20.00
N VAL A 532 24.51 16.47 19.06
CA VAL A 532 24.92 17.53 18.13
C VAL A 532 24.48 17.17 16.72
N GLN A 533 24.14 18.18 15.93
CA GLN A 533 23.77 17.97 14.54
C GLN A 533 25.00 17.61 13.73
N VAL A 534 25.00 16.39 13.17
CA VAL A 534 26.01 15.95 12.18
C VAL A 534 25.31 15.95 10.82
N PRO A 535 25.63 16.91 9.92
CA PRO A 535 25.00 16.97 8.62
C PRO A 535 25.32 15.72 7.80
N PHE A 536 24.41 15.34 6.90
CA PHE A 536 24.69 14.28 5.94
C PHE A 536 25.89 14.67 5.09
N LYS A 537 26.81 13.74 4.88
CA LYS A 537 28.05 14.02 4.15
C LYS A 537 28.69 12.78 3.57
N ASN A 538 29.55 13.00 2.57
CA ASN A 538 30.49 11.98 2.12
C ASN A 538 31.72 11.98 3.02
N VAL A 539 32.11 10.80 3.49
CA VAL A 539 33.22 10.67 4.44
C VAL A 539 34.54 10.57 3.70
N GLU A 540 35.47 11.45 4.05
CA GLU A 540 36.84 11.39 3.56
C GLU A 540 37.62 10.25 4.23
N ARG A 541 38.43 9.54 3.44
CA ARG A 541 39.35 8.51 3.93
C ARG A 541 40.26 9.10 5.00
N ALA A 542 40.36 8.43 6.15
CA ALA A 542 41.25 8.87 7.22
C ALA A 542 42.71 8.55 6.83
N LYS A 543 43.61 9.54 6.98
CA LYS A 543 45.03 9.41 6.61
C LYS A 543 45.72 8.20 7.26
N ASN A 544 45.37 7.91 8.52
CA ASN A 544 45.98 6.85 9.32
C ASN A 544 45.01 5.67 9.55
N CYS A 545 44.14 5.37 8.58
CA CYS A 545 43.18 4.27 8.73
C CYS A 545 43.87 2.90 8.57
N PRO A 546 44.04 2.09 9.62
CA PRO A 546 44.84 0.86 9.54
C PRO A 546 44.27 -0.19 8.58
N ALA A 547 42.98 -0.10 8.22
CA ALA A 547 42.32 -1.06 7.35
C ALA A 547 42.48 -0.73 5.86
N CYS A 548 42.52 0.54 5.50
CA CYS A 548 42.48 0.94 4.10
C CYS A 548 43.55 1.96 3.72
N SER A 549 44.44 2.42 4.61
CA SER A 549 45.51 3.38 4.30
C SER A 549 46.74 2.77 3.64
N THR A 550 46.80 1.44 3.54
CA THR A 550 47.86 0.69 2.86
C THR A 550 47.64 0.60 1.37
#